data_AF-A0A1E5W4S1-F1
#
_entry.id   AF-A0A1E5W4S1-F1
#
_cell.length_a   1.000
_cell.length_b   1.000
_cell.length_c   1.000
_cell.angle_alpha   90.00
_cell.angle_beta   90.00
_cell.angle_gamma   90.00
#
_symmetry.space_group_name_H-M   'P 1'
#
loop_
_entity.id
_entity.type
_entity.pdbx_description
1 polymer ?
#
loop_
_entity_poly.entity_id
_entity_poly.type
_entity_poly.pdbx_seq_one_letter_code
_entity_poly.pdbx_strand_id
1 'polypeptide(L)'
;MHTGSAGDLNYPAFSAVFSPNMDKVTQRRTVRNVDCNFRATYTANITIPAGVRVTVKPRKLRFDAKQRTQDYEITFTPLGAGNLTDKYTFGSIVWRDGEHRVTSPIAITWPWPARNLAVM
;
A
#
# COMPACT_ATOMS: atom_id res chain seq x y z
N MET A 1 20.35 8.89 -4.89
CA MET A 1 20.55 7.61 -4.19
C MET A 1 19.33 7.41 -3.30
N HIS A 2 18.55 6.35 -3.52
CA HIS A 2 17.39 6.07 -2.69
C HIS A 2 17.83 5.20 -1.52
N THR A 3 17.74 5.72 -0.31
CA THR A 3 17.91 4.96 0.93
C THR A 3 16.72 4.00 1.08
N GLY A 4 16.98 2.69 1.03
CA GLY A 4 15.94 1.68 1.24
C GLY A 4 15.43 1.74 2.68
N SER A 5 14.11 1.81 2.85
CA SER A 5 13.48 1.71 4.17
C SER A 5 13.18 0.25 4.51
N ALA A 6 13.05 -0.11 5.79
CA ALA A 6 12.57 -1.42 6.20
C ALA A 6 11.21 -1.78 5.55
N GLY A 7 10.39 -0.77 5.23
CA GLY A 7 9.13 -0.92 4.51
C GLY A 7 9.26 -1.32 3.03
N ASP A 8 10.47 -1.28 2.45
CA ASP A 8 10.73 -1.65 1.05
C ASP A 8 11.13 -3.12 0.88
N LEU A 9 11.13 -3.93 1.95
CA LEU A 9 11.24 -5.38 1.82
C LEU A 9 10.13 -5.87 0.87
N ASN A 10 10.49 -6.72 -0.09
CA ASN A 10 9.55 -7.27 -1.06
C ASN A 10 8.64 -8.35 -0.45
N TYR A 11 7.83 -7.94 0.52
CA TYR A 11 6.97 -8.80 1.33
C TYR A 11 5.50 -8.69 0.85
N PRO A 12 4.71 -9.79 0.85
CA PRO A 12 3.35 -9.80 0.33
C PRO A 12 2.30 -9.10 1.22
N ALA A 13 2.73 -8.14 2.04
CA ALA A 13 1.89 -7.30 2.88
C ALA A 13 2.52 -5.91 3.04
N PHE A 14 1.70 -4.94 3.46
CA PHE A 14 2.14 -3.59 3.78
C PHE A 14 1.86 -3.28 5.24
N SER A 15 2.87 -2.77 5.93
CA SER A 15 2.73 -2.21 7.28
C SER A 15 3.30 -0.81 7.29
N ALA A 16 2.48 0.20 7.53
CA ALA A 16 2.92 1.59 7.61
C ALA A 16 2.67 2.13 9.02
N VAL A 17 3.70 2.75 9.59
CA VAL A 17 3.64 3.37 10.92
C VAL A 17 3.72 4.86 10.74
N PHE A 18 2.72 5.59 11.22
CA PHE A 18 2.77 7.05 11.26
C PHE A 18 3.41 7.52 12.56
N SER A 19 4.36 8.43 12.44
CA SER A 19 4.90 9.19 13.56
C SER A 19 3.92 10.32 13.92
N PRO A 20 4.11 10.99 15.08
CA PRO A 20 3.33 12.19 15.42
C PRO A 20 3.39 13.32 14.36
N ASN A 21 4.43 13.34 13.51
CA ASN A 21 4.55 14.31 12.42
C ASN A 21 3.60 14.04 11.25
N MET A 22 2.98 12.84 11.20
CA MET A 22 2.00 12.47 10.19
C MET A 22 2.55 12.57 8.76
N ASP A 23 3.83 12.24 8.58
CA ASP A 23 4.47 12.20 7.27
C ASP A 23 3.92 11.04 6.43
N LYS A 24 3.87 11.24 5.10
CA LYS A 24 3.49 10.16 4.17
C LYS A 24 4.54 9.05 4.18
N VAL A 25 4.08 7.81 4.05
CA VAL A 25 4.93 6.62 3.93
C VAL A 25 4.77 6.05 2.53
N THR A 26 5.88 5.88 1.80
CA THR A 26 5.91 5.19 0.51
C THR A 26 6.66 3.87 0.66
N GLN A 27 6.13 2.80 0.08
CA GLN A 27 6.74 1.47 0.06
C GLN A 27 6.76 0.91 -1.36
N ARG A 28 7.83 0.21 -1.73
CA ARG A 28 8.02 -0.37 -3.06
C ARG A 28 7.89 -1.88 -3.04
N ARG A 29 7.34 -2.46 -4.10
CA ARG A 29 7.28 -3.91 -4.31
C ARG A 29 7.65 -4.25 -5.74
N THR A 30 8.25 -5.42 -5.89
CA THR A 30 8.60 -6.02 -7.16
C THR A 30 7.81 -7.32 -7.31
N VAL A 31 6.96 -7.40 -8.31
CA VAL A 31 6.14 -8.58 -8.58
C VAL A 31 6.56 -9.23 -9.88
N ARG A 32 6.43 -10.56 -9.94
CA ARG A 32 6.76 -11.36 -11.12
C ARG A 32 5.53 -12.15 -11.57
N ASN A 33 5.19 -12.07 -12.85
CA ASN A 33 4.23 -12.98 -13.45
C ASN A 33 4.87 -14.37 -13.58
N VAL A 34 4.29 -15.36 -12.91
CA VAL A 34 4.77 -16.75 -12.88
C VAL A 34 4.01 -17.68 -13.83
N ASP A 35 2.96 -17.20 -14.48
CA ASP A 35 2.14 -17.98 -15.40
C ASP A 35 2.88 -18.27 -16.73
N CYS A 36 2.44 -19.30 -17.45
CA CYS A 36 2.85 -19.62 -18.81
C CYS A 36 2.27 -18.60 -19.82
N ASN A 37 1.07 -18.06 -19.54
CA ASN A 37 0.53 -16.93 -20.29
C ASN A 37 1.29 -15.65 -19.89
N PHE A 38 2.24 -15.27 -20.74
CA PHE A 38 3.09 -14.12 -20.48
C PHE A 38 2.38 -12.77 -20.65
N ARG A 39 1.26 -12.70 -21.39
CA ARG A 39 0.52 -11.45 -21.63
C ARG A 39 -0.62 -11.29 -20.64
N ALA A 40 -0.37 -10.51 -19.60
CA ALA A 40 -1.38 -10.19 -18.59
C ALA A 40 -1.33 -8.71 -18.21
N THR A 41 -2.49 -8.10 -17.97
CA THR A 41 -2.57 -6.74 -17.43
C THR A 41 -3.36 -6.76 -16.13
N TYR A 42 -2.66 -6.56 -15.02
CA TYR A 42 -3.27 -6.48 -13.70
C TYR A 42 -3.63 -5.03 -13.38
N THR A 43 -4.85 -4.78 -12.91
CA THR A 43 -5.31 -3.47 -12.43
C THR A 43 -5.42 -3.50 -10.91
N ALA A 44 -4.92 -2.45 -10.25
CA ALA A 44 -5.01 -2.31 -8.80
C ALA A 44 -6.41 -1.86 -8.36
N ASN A 45 -6.94 -2.51 -7.32
CA ASN A 45 -8.11 -2.11 -6.56
C ASN A 45 -7.72 -2.07 -5.07
N ILE A 46 -8.13 -1.04 -4.34
CA ILE A 46 -7.68 -0.79 -2.97
C ILE A 46 -8.89 -0.69 -2.05
N THR A 47 -8.92 -1.52 -1.01
CA THR A 47 -9.74 -1.28 0.18
C THR A 47 -8.95 -0.36 1.08
N ILE A 48 -9.39 0.90 1.18
CA ILE A 48 -8.66 1.96 1.86
C ILE A 48 -8.79 1.81 3.39
N PRO A 49 -7.68 1.74 4.16
CA PRO A 49 -7.75 1.84 5.60
C PRO A 49 -8.34 3.17 6.05
N ALA A 50 -9.13 3.16 7.11
CA ALA A 50 -9.72 4.39 7.67
C ALA A 50 -8.66 5.46 7.98
N GLY A 51 -8.98 6.72 7.68
CA GLY A 51 -8.11 7.86 7.97
C GLY A 51 -6.91 8.07 7.03
N VAL A 52 -6.72 7.22 6.02
CA VAL A 52 -5.59 7.32 5.08
C VAL A 52 -6.06 7.50 3.65
N ARG A 53 -5.39 8.36 2.88
CA ARG A 53 -5.43 8.32 1.42
C ARG A 53 -4.35 7.37 0.93
N VAL A 54 -4.73 6.42 0.08
CA VAL A 54 -3.80 5.46 -0.52
C VAL A 54 -3.69 5.73 -2.02
N THR A 55 -2.45 5.86 -2.52
CA THR A 55 -2.17 5.94 -3.95
C THR A 55 -1.22 4.82 -4.37
N VAL A 56 -1.35 4.34 -5.61
CA VAL A 56 -0.49 3.31 -6.18
C VAL A 56 0.00 3.74 -7.56
N LYS A 57 1.28 3.51 -7.84
CA LYS A 57 1.90 3.85 -9.13
C LYS A 57 2.84 2.72 -9.60
N PRO A 58 2.68 2.22 -10.83
CA PRO A 58 1.55 2.45 -11.73
C PRO A 58 0.25 1.81 -11.21
N ARG A 59 -0.92 2.23 -11.71
CA ARG A 59 -2.22 1.58 -11.39
C ARG A 59 -2.48 0.30 -12.19
N LYS A 60 -1.67 0.04 -13.22
CA LYS A 60 -1.72 -1.15 -14.07
C LYS A 60 -0.33 -1.73 -14.24
N LEU A 61 -0.19 -3.04 -14.07
CA LEU A 61 1.04 -3.78 -14.32
C LEU A 61 0.85 -4.61 -15.58
N ARG A 62 1.68 -4.37 -16.59
CA ARG A 62 1.62 -5.05 -17.89
C ARG A 62 2.79 -6.02 -18.01
N PHE A 63 2.48 -7.29 -18.13
CA PHE A 63 3.47 -8.34 -18.32
C PHE A 63 3.48 -8.80 -19.77
N ASP A 64 4.66 -9.15 -20.25
CA ASP A 64 4.87 -9.86 -21.51
C ASP A 64 6.10 -10.79 -21.40
N ALA A 65 6.46 -11.45 -22.49
CA ALA A 65 7.57 -12.41 -22.51
C ALA A 65 8.93 -11.78 -22.15
N LYS A 66 9.11 -10.48 -22.41
CA LYS A 66 10.34 -9.73 -22.12
C LYS A 66 10.28 -9.07 -20.74
N GLN A 67 9.09 -8.68 -20.29
CA GLN A 67 8.86 -7.94 -19.05
C GLN A 67 7.99 -8.76 -18.09
N ARG A 68 8.61 -9.80 -17.51
CA ARG A 68 7.95 -10.69 -16.52
C ARG A 68 7.95 -10.14 -15.09
N THR A 69 8.74 -9.11 -14.83
CA THR A 69 8.85 -8.46 -13.52
C THR A 69 8.43 -7.01 -13.64
N GLN A 70 7.70 -6.51 -12.64
CA GLN A 70 7.22 -5.14 -12.57
C GLN A 70 7.35 -4.58 -11.17
N ASP A 71 7.73 -3.32 -11.08
CA ASP A 71 7.76 -2.57 -9.83
C ASP A 71 6.50 -1.71 -9.68
N TYR A 72 6.04 -1.59 -8.44
CA TYR A 72 5.05 -0.58 -8.08
C TYR A 72 5.33 -0.01 -6.70
N GLU A 73 4.80 1.17 -6.49
CA GLU A 73 4.87 1.89 -5.23
C GLU A 73 3.47 2.12 -4.71
N ILE A 74 3.31 2.01 -3.40
CA ILE A 74 2.13 2.42 -2.67
C ILE A 74 2.51 3.55 -1.72
N THR A 75 1.72 4.61 -1.69
CA THR A 75 1.90 5.73 -0.78
C THR A 75 0.69 5.89 0.12
N PHE A 76 0.95 5.90 1.42
CA PHE A 76 -0.02 6.14 2.49
C PHE A 76 0.14 7.58 2.95
N THR A 77 -0.89 8.40 2.76
CA THR A 77 -0.93 9.79 3.21
C THR A 77 -2.00 9.93 4.28
N PRO A 78 -1.64 10.26 5.53
CA PRO A 78 -2.63 10.40 6.60
C PRO A 78 -3.52 11.61 6.31
N LEU A 79 -4.82 11.49 6.63
CA LEU A 79 -5.81 12.57 6.49
C LEU A 79 -6.06 13.30 7.82
N GLY A 80 -5.31 12.94 8.87
CA GLY A 80 -5.49 13.42 10.25
C GLY A 80 -5.90 12.29 11.21
N ALA A 81 -5.43 12.35 12.46
CA ALA A 81 -5.70 11.35 13.49
C ALA A 81 -6.87 11.73 14.41
N GLY A 82 -7.39 12.96 14.31
CA GLY A 82 -8.30 13.54 15.31
C GLY A 82 -9.61 12.78 15.53
N ASN A 83 -10.07 12.02 14.54
CA ASN A 83 -11.31 11.23 14.62
C ASN A 83 -11.07 9.72 14.67
N LEU A 84 -9.82 9.26 14.77
CA LEU A 84 -9.50 7.83 14.82
C LEU A 84 -9.36 7.39 16.27
N THR A 85 -10.24 6.48 16.70
CA THR A 85 -10.19 5.85 18.03
C THR A 85 -9.31 4.61 18.05
N ASP A 86 -9.11 3.98 16.90
CA ASP A 86 -8.36 2.73 16.77
C ASP A 86 -6.87 2.98 16.54
N LYS A 87 -6.02 2.28 17.31
CA LYS A 87 -4.57 2.28 17.11
C LYS A 87 -4.16 1.69 15.76
N TYR A 88 -4.99 0.81 15.20
CA TYR A 88 -4.73 0.11 13.95
C TYR A 88 -5.92 0.21 13.01
N THR A 89 -5.66 0.48 11.74
CA THR A 89 -6.67 0.45 10.69
C THR A 89 -6.20 -0.42 9.54
N PHE A 90 -7.13 -1.14 8.91
CA PHE A 90 -6.81 -2.20 7.95
C PHE A 90 -7.43 -1.96 6.59
N GLY A 91 -6.79 -2.54 5.58
CA GLY A 91 -7.25 -2.51 4.19
C GLY A 91 -6.54 -3.57 3.37
N SER A 92 -6.60 -3.44 2.05
CA SER A 92 -5.86 -4.32 1.15
C SER A 92 -5.63 -3.66 -0.21
N ILE A 93 -4.59 -4.08 -0.92
CA ILE A 93 -4.47 -3.90 -2.36
C ILE A 93 -4.71 -5.23 -3.04
N VAL A 94 -5.47 -5.20 -4.12
CA VAL A 94 -5.78 -6.35 -4.96
C VAL A 94 -5.35 -6.03 -6.38
N TRP A 95 -4.55 -6.90 -6.97
CA TRP A 95 -4.26 -6.93 -8.39
C TRP A 95 -5.17 -7.97 -9.07
N ARG A 96 -5.91 -7.55 -10.10
CA ARG A 96 -6.79 -8.43 -10.90
C ARG A 96 -6.55 -8.26 -12.39
N ASP A 97 -6.54 -9.35 -13.15
CA ASP A 97 -6.46 -9.38 -14.62
C ASP A 97 -7.73 -9.96 -15.29
N GLY A 98 -8.71 -10.41 -14.50
CA GLY A 98 -9.95 -11.05 -14.95
C GLY A 98 -10.04 -12.51 -14.52
N GLU A 99 -8.91 -13.18 -14.33
CA GLU A 99 -8.80 -14.60 -13.94
C GLU A 99 -8.18 -14.72 -12.54
N HIS A 100 -7.08 -14.02 -12.32
CA HIS A 100 -6.32 -14.01 -11.08
C HIS A 100 -6.75 -12.89 -10.14
N ARG A 101 -6.67 -13.17 -8.83
CA ARG A 101 -6.92 -12.21 -7.74
C ARG A 101 -5.80 -12.28 -6.72
N VAL A 102 -4.77 -11.46 -6.90
CA VAL A 102 -3.62 -11.38 -5.99
C VAL A 102 -3.89 -10.30 -4.93
N THR A 103 -3.89 -10.66 -3.65
CA THR A 103 -4.26 -9.77 -2.55
C THR A 103 -3.10 -9.60 -1.58
N SER A 104 -2.80 -8.35 -1.20
CA SER A 104 -1.85 -8.02 -0.14
C SER A 104 -2.57 -7.20 0.95
N PRO A 105 -2.54 -7.63 2.22
CA PRO A 105 -3.14 -6.87 3.31
C PRO A 105 -2.34 -5.60 3.60
N ILE A 106 -3.04 -4.58 4.09
CA ILE A 106 -2.48 -3.31 4.54
C ILE A 106 -2.85 -3.12 6.00
N ALA A 107 -1.86 -2.86 6.85
CA ALA A 107 -2.03 -2.43 8.23
C ALA A 107 -1.39 -1.05 8.43
N ILE A 108 -2.15 -0.13 9.02
CA ILE A 108 -1.66 1.18 9.42
C ILE A 108 -1.60 1.22 10.95
N THR A 109 -0.48 1.68 11.50
CA THR A 109 -0.31 1.95 12.93
C THR A 109 -0.27 3.45 13.16
N TRP A 110 -1.19 3.95 13.98
CA TRP A 110 -1.32 5.36 14.32
C TRP A 110 -0.51 5.73 15.58
N PRO A 111 0.00 6.97 15.69
CA PRO A 111 0.67 7.43 16.89
C PRO A 111 -0.33 7.51 18.06
N TRP A 112 0.09 7.08 19.25
CA TRP A 112 -0.72 7.11 20.47
C TRP A 112 -0.16 8.16 21.46
N PRO A 113 -0.99 8.92 22.21
CA PRO A 113 -2.46 8.86 22.27
C PRO A 113 -3.09 9.65 21.13
N ALA A 114 -4.23 9.16 20.62
CA ALA A 114 -5.18 9.99 19.89
C ALA A 114 -5.74 11.03 20.89
N ARG A 115 -4.97 12.10 21.15
CA ARG A 115 -5.42 13.16 22.05
C ARG A 115 -6.60 13.86 21.38
N ASN A 116 -7.75 13.79 22.03
CA ASN A 116 -8.86 14.72 21.89
C ASN A 116 -8.30 16.14 21.73
N LEU A 117 -8.49 16.75 20.56
CA LEU A 117 -8.64 18.20 20.50
C LEU A 117 -10.10 18.51 20.80
N ALA A 118 -10.48 18.23 22.04
CA ALA A 118 -11.56 18.98 22.66
C ALA A 118 -10.90 20.16 23.39
N VAL A 119 -11.43 21.35 23.10
CA VAL A 119 -11.19 22.65 23.74
C VAL A 119 -10.02 23.48 23.18
N MET A 120 -10.31 24.27 22.13
CA MET A 120 -10.49 25.73 22.23
C MET A 120 -11.14 26.28 20.96
#